data_AF-A0A2W5E8J1-F1
#
_entry.id   AF-A0A2W5E8J1-F1
#
_cell.length_a   1.000
_cell.length_b   1.000
_cell.length_c   1.000
_cell.angle_alpha   90.00
_cell.angle_beta   90.00
_cell.angle_gamma   90.00
#
_symmetry.space_group_name_H-M   'P 1'
#
loop_
_entity.id
_entity.type
_entity.pdbx_description
1 polymer ?
#
loop_
_entity_poly.entity_id
_entity_poly.type
_entity_poly.pdbx_seq_one_letter_code
_entity_poly.pdbx_strand_id
1 'polypeptide(L)'
;KAFSDIEQNQNKVFYSLFWFLNLNPIDNTAIQHLISGNKEKASEIWGKLINEKEVNSKNYSAFNNISTLYLLGDSKEDLKRGITTKIKLIESENFKDFVHTVADETFSIDTPKQIELLIAELLTQFKDKYSASETMELFSNCNGTTQKYLSKKFTEEPVHKIETQIEQCNKKRINNRSNAHKFGTDLYRNTKGELALLKSIVGNATLQYKMLADNIAKEILQCSVDYFNESQEQEKSGNYLEEAMKLAKLAESVAVNDATKNKVKENISTLEGMKDKELSQIVEVLKSVKLMYEDNERKINQEVRDLEKNDVLIKLGHKSINWGAVKDNIRNSINWGNVN
;
A
#
# COMPACT_ATOMS: atom_id res chain seq x y z
N LYS A 1 -28.49 24.19 25.66
CA LYS A 1 -27.39 24.07 24.67
C LYS A 1 -27.87 23.30 23.44
N ALA A 2 -28.17 21.99 23.52
CA ALA A 2 -28.64 21.25 22.33
C ALA A 2 -29.85 21.86 21.59
N PHE A 3 -30.87 22.35 22.30
CA PHE A 3 -32.06 22.94 21.67
C PHE A 3 -31.77 24.30 21.00
N SER A 4 -30.98 25.17 21.65
CA SER A 4 -30.58 26.47 21.08
C SER A 4 -29.67 26.32 19.86
N ASP A 5 -28.94 25.21 19.77
CA ASP A 5 -28.05 24.94 18.65
C ASP A 5 -28.85 24.46 17.42
N ILE A 6 -29.87 23.62 17.61
CA ILE A 6 -30.78 23.18 16.51
C ILE A 6 -31.57 24.35 15.93
N GLU A 7 -31.95 25.33 16.75
CA GLU A 7 -32.76 26.48 16.31
C GLU A 7 -32.02 27.46 15.37
N GLN A 8 -30.71 27.31 15.20
CA GLN A 8 -29.97 28.10 14.21
C GLN A 8 -30.32 27.66 12.79
N ASN A 9 -30.59 28.60 11.88
CA ASN A 9 -31.04 28.31 10.50
C ASN A 9 -30.19 27.25 9.77
N GLN A 10 -28.85 27.35 9.87
CA GLN A 10 -27.94 26.36 9.29
C GLN A 10 -28.20 24.94 9.82
N ASN A 11 -28.41 24.82 11.14
CA ASN A 11 -28.65 23.54 11.79
C ASN A 11 -30.07 23.03 11.51
N LYS A 12 -31.08 23.90 11.42
CA LYS A 12 -32.42 23.53 10.97
C LYS A 12 -32.39 22.88 9.59
N VAL A 13 -31.71 23.50 8.63
CA VAL A 13 -31.52 22.92 7.29
C VAL A 13 -30.83 21.57 7.37
N PHE A 14 -29.71 21.49 8.08
CA PHE A 14 -28.92 20.27 8.19
C PHE A 14 -29.71 19.10 8.81
N TYR A 15 -30.34 19.30 9.96
CA TYR A 15 -31.10 18.23 10.62
C TYR A 15 -32.37 17.86 9.86
N SER A 16 -33.03 18.81 9.21
CA SER A 16 -34.23 18.54 8.41
C SER A 16 -33.97 17.61 7.22
N LEU A 17 -32.73 17.54 6.71
CA LEU A 17 -32.35 16.58 5.67
C LEU A 17 -32.51 15.12 6.15
N PHE A 18 -32.56 14.87 7.45
CA PHE A 18 -32.72 13.53 8.02
C PHE A 18 -34.12 13.29 8.58
N TRP A 19 -35.04 14.25 8.42
CA TRP A 19 -36.43 14.15 8.87
C TRP A 19 -37.39 14.04 7.68
N PHE A 20 -38.61 13.55 7.96
CA PHE A 20 -39.70 13.59 6.99
C PHE A 20 -40.40 14.95 7.05
N LEU A 21 -40.60 15.57 5.90
CA LEU A 21 -41.36 16.80 5.74
C LEU A 21 -42.83 16.47 5.43
N ASN A 22 -43.74 17.11 6.14
CA ASN A 22 -45.18 17.02 5.88
C ASN A 22 -45.71 18.34 5.32
N LEU A 23 -45.46 18.62 4.04
CA LEU A 23 -45.77 19.93 3.44
C LEU A 23 -47.08 19.97 2.66
N ASN A 24 -47.53 18.82 2.18
CA ASN A 24 -48.70 18.74 1.30
C ASN A 24 -49.47 17.43 1.54
N PRO A 25 -50.70 17.29 1.00
CA PRO A 25 -51.51 16.10 1.22
C PRO A 25 -50.85 14.78 0.75
N ILE A 26 -49.96 14.83 -0.25
CA ILE A 26 -49.25 13.63 -0.73
C ILE A 26 -48.23 13.18 0.31
N ASP A 27 -47.44 14.11 0.85
CA ASP A 27 -46.51 13.81 1.96
C ASP A 27 -47.25 13.26 3.18
N ASN A 28 -48.35 13.90 3.57
CA ASN A 28 -49.17 13.41 4.67
C ASN A 28 -49.65 11.98 4.43
N THR A 29 -50.15 11.68 3.23
CA THR A 29 -50.64 10.34 2.87
C THR A 29 -49.53 9.29 2.95
N ALA A 30 -48.34 9.59 2.42
CA ALA A 30 -47.18 8.70 2.52
C ALA A 30 -46.74 8.47 3.97
N ILE A 31 -46.71 9.54 4.78
CA ILE A 31 -46.38 9.45 6.21
C ILE A 31 -47.41 8.62 6.98
N GLN A 32 -48.71 8.73 6.68
CA GLN A 32 -49.73 7.86 7.30
C GLN A 32 -49.48 6.39 6.97
N HIS A 33 -49.05 6.08 5.75
CA HIS A 33 -48.64 4.71 5.42
C HIS A 33 -47.42 4.25 6.23
N LEU A 34 -46.42 5.10 6.43
CA LEU A 34 -45.29 4.80 7.33
C LEU A 34 -45.75 4.53 8.77
N ILE A 35 -46.64 5.36 9.30
CA ILE A 35 -47.21 5.20 10.66
C ILE A 35 -47.94 3.86 10.78
N SER A 36 -48.64 3.43 9.72
CA SER A 36 -49.32 2.12 9.68
C SER A 36 -48.38 0.93 9.42
N GLY A 37 -47.08 1.15 9.30
CA GLY A 37 -46.07 0.12 9.03
C GLY A 37 -45.92 -0.28 7.55
N ASN A 38 -46.59 0.40 6.62
CA ASN A 38 -46.54 0.11 5.18
C ASN A 38 -45.46 0.96 4.48
N LYS A 39 -44.20 0.53 4.62
CA LYS A 39 -43.02 1.20 4.05
C LYS A 39 -43.05 1.22 2.53
N GLU A 40 -43.48 0.12 1.91
CA GLU A 40 -43.53 -0.07 0.46
C GLU A 40 -44.46 0.95 -0.18
N LYS A 41 -45.63 1.19 0.43
CA LYS A 41 -46.59 2.14 -0.10
C LYS A 41 -46.12 3.58 0.00
N ALA A 42 -45.50 3.95 1.13
CA ALA A 42 -44.90 5.26 1.27
C ALA A 42 -43.79 5.50 0.23
N SER A 43 -42.93 4.49 0.00
CA SER A 43 -41.90 4.52 -1.03
C SER A 43 -42.49 4.66 -2.44
N GLU A 44 -43.56 3.93 -2.77
CA GLU A 44 -44.26 4.04 -4.06
C GLU A 44 -44.80 5.46 -4.31
N ILE A 45 -45.41 6.09 -3.30
CA ILE A 45 -46.01 7.42 -3.40
C ILE A 45 -44.95 8.47 -3.74
N TRP A 46 -43.88 8.55 -2.94
CA TRP A 46 -42.80 9.50 -3.22
C TRP A 46 -42.01 9.11 -4.47
N GLY A 47 -41.85 7.82 -4.74
CA GLY A 47 -41.15 7.30 -5.92
C GLY A 47 -41.74 7.83 -7.22
N LYS A 48 -43.07 7.87 -7.35
CA LYS A 48 -43.76 8.44 -8.53
C LYS A 48 -43.51 9.93 -8.74
N LEU A 49 -43.16 10.67 -7.68
CA LEU A 49 -42.88 12.10 -7.75
C LEU A 49 -41.43 12.41 -8.15
N ILE A 50 -40.52 11.45 -7.98
CA ILE A 50 -39.09 11.63 -8.27
C ILE A 50 -38.62 10.85 -9.50
N ASN A 51 -39.33 9.79 -9.90
CA ASN A 51 -38.90 8.91 -11.00
C ASN A 51 -38.73 9.68 -12.31
N GLU A 52 -37.51 9.64 -12.87
CA GLU A 52 -37.10 10.35 -14.10
C GLU A 52 -37.38 11.86 -14.10
N LYS A 53 -37.57 12.45 -12.92
CA LYS A 53 -37.88 13.87 -12.76
C LYS A 53 -36.68 14.61 -12.19
N GLU A 54 -36.56 15.87 -12.60
CA GLU A 54 -35.71 16.83 -11.92
C GLU A 54 -36.39 17.37 -10.67
N VAL A 55 -35.56 17.78 -9.71
CA VAL A 55 -36.03 18.45 -8.49
C VAL A 55 -36.63 19.79 -8.88
N ASN A 56 -37.82 20.08 -8.37
CA ASN A 56 -38.55 21.32 -8.58
C ASN A 56 -39.38 21.68 -7.34
N SER A 57 -39.98 22.87 -7.35
CA SER A 57 -40.78 23.41 -6.24
C SER A 57 -41.99 22.56 -5.83
N LYS A 58 -42.40 21.57 -6.65
CA LYS A 58 -43.54 20.69 -6.35
C LYS A 58 -43.13 19.31 -5.80
N ASN A 59 -41.86 18.92 -5.90
CA ASN A 59 -41.42 17.58 -5.52
C ASN A 59 -40.17 17.52 -4.62
N TYR A 60 -39.56 18.65 -4.22
CA TYR A 60 -38.38 18.65 -3.35
C TYR A 60 -38.64 17.93 -2.00
N SER A 61 -39.84 18.03 -1.44
CA SER A 61 -40.22 17.32 -0.22
C SER A 61 -40.24 15.80 -0.43
N ALA A 62 -40.74 15.35 -1.57
CA ALA A 62 -40.70 13.93 -1.96
C ALA A 62 -39.27 13.42 -2.14
N PHE A 63 -38.37 14.22 -2.76
CA PHE A 63 -36.94 13.92 -2.85
C PHE A 63 -36.31 13.77 -1.46
N ASN A 64 -36.60 14.69 -0.54
CA ASN A 64 -36.11 14.59 0.84
C ASN A 64 -36.65 13.34 1.53
N ASN A 65 -37.95 13.13 1.50
CA ASN A 65 -38.63 12.07 2.24
C ASN A 65 -38.23 10.68 1.75
N ILE A 66 -38.21 10.45 0.43
CA ILE A 66 -37.83 9.13 -0.09
C ILE A 66 -36.35 8.83 0.14
N SER A 67 -35.46 9.83 0.04
CA SER A 67 -34.05 9.63 0.36
C SER A 67 -33.85 9.36 1.85
N THR A 68 -34.59 10.01 2.75
CA THR A 68 -34.60 9.69 4.18
C THR A 68 -35.06 8.25 4.41
N LEU A 69 -36.11 7.80 3.72
CA LEU A 69 -36.60 6.43 3.83
C LEU A 69 -35.58 5.39 3.35
N TYR A 70 -34.86 5.69 2.27
CA TYR A 70 -33.78 4.85 1.75
C TYR A 70 -32.56 4.80 2.69
N LEU A 71 -32.21 5.91 3.34
CA LEU A 71 -31.12 5.94 4.34
C LEU A 71 -31.45 5.10 5.59
N LEU A 72 -32.73 4.86 5.86
CA LEU A 72 -33.23 3.93 6.90
C LEU A 72 -33.36 2.49 6.39
N GLY A 73 -32.94 2.18 5.16
CA GLY A 73 -32.92 0.83 4.61
C GLY A 73 -31.73 0.01 5.12
N ASP A 74 -31.89 -1.32 5.10
CA ASP A 74 -30.86 -2.25 5.59
C ASP A 74 -29.86 -2.67 4.49
N SER A 75 -30.13 -2.33 3.23
CA SER A 75 -29.30 -2.74 2.09
C SER A 75 -28.34 -1.65 1.64
N LYS A 76 -27.15 -2.05 1.14
CA LYS A 76 -26.20 -1.13 0.49
C LYS A 76 -26.83 -0.39 -0.71
N GLU A 77 -27.76 -1.03 -1.40
CA GLU A 77 -28.46 -0.44 -2.54
C GLU A 77 -29.42 0.66 -2.11
N ASP A 78 -30.15 0.47 -0.99
CA ASP A 78 -30.98 1.53 -0.42
C ASP A 78 -30.11 2.71 0.02
N LEU A 79 -29.01 2.46 0.73
CA LEU A 79 -28.08 3.52 1.12
C LEU A 79 -27.57 4.30 -0.11
N LYS A 80 -27.12 3.60 -1.16
CA LYS A 80 -26.69 4.23 -2.42
C LYS A 80 -27.76 5.13 -3.02
N ARG A 81 -29.01 4.66 -3.08
CA ARG A 81 -30.15 5.44 -3.60
C ARG A 81 -30.46 6.64 -2.72
N GLY A 82 -30.45 6.46 -1.40
CA GLY A 82 -30.68 7.51 -0.42
C GLY A 82 -29.65 8.63 -0.55
N ILE A 83 -28.36 8.27 -0.53
CA ILE A 83 -27.24 9.20 -0.69
C ILE A 83 -27.33 9.97 -2.00
N THR A 84 -27.49 9.25 -3.12
CA THR A 84 -27.54 9.85 -4.47
C THR A 84 -28.70 10.82 -4.60
N THR A 85 -29.87 10.43 -4.10
CA THR A 85 -31.09 11.24 -4.16
C THR A 85 -31.00 12.47 -3.23
N LYS A 86 -30.37 12.33 -2.06
CA LYS A 86 -30.15 13.45 -1.14
C LYS A 86 -29.17 14.47 -1.69
N ILE A 87 -28.08 14.02 -2.30
CA ILE A 87 -27.12 14.91 -2.97
C ILE A 87 -27.78 15.60 -4.17
N LYS A 88 -28.57 14.87 -4.98
CA LYS A 88 -29.34 15.47 -6.09
C LYS A 88 -30.29 16.57 -5.61
N LEU A 89 -30.94 16.40 -4.45
CA LEU A 89 -31.76 17.44 -3.82
C LEU A 89 -30.92 18.69 -3.50
N ILE A 90 -29.80 18.51 -2.81
CA ILE A 90 -28.96 19.63 -2.33
C ILE A 90 -28.36 20.41 -3.51
N GLU A 91 -27.97 19.72 -4.59
CA GLU A 91 -27.37 20.31 -5.78
C GLU A 91 -28.37 21.05 -6.68
N SER A 92 -29.66 20.82 -6.50
CA SER A 92 -30.70 21.48 -7.30
C SER A 92 -30.83 22.96 -6.96
N GLU A 93 -31.13 23.79 -7.97
CA GLU A 93 -31.53 25.18 -7.77
C GLU A 93 -32.81 25.32 -6.92
N ASN A 94 -33.63 24.27 -6.83
CA ASN A 94 -34.82 24.19 -6.00
C ASN A 94 -34.52 23.75 -4.55
N PHE A 95 -33.25 23.52 -4.19
CA PHE A 95 -32.88 23.31 -2.80
C PHE A 95 -33.22 24.52 -1.92
N LYS A 96 -33.23 25.73 -2.49
CA LYS A 96 -33.70 26.94 -1.80
C LYS A 96 -35.13 26.82 -1.28
N ASP A 97 -36.01 26.11 -2.01
CA ASP A 97 -37.41 25.94 -1.60
C ASP A 97 -37.49 25.03 -0.36
N PHE A 98 -36.63 24.01 -0.29
CA PHE A 98 -36.44 23.20 0.92
C PHE A 98 -35.89 24.05 2.07
N VAL A 99 -34.89 24.90 1.83
CA VAL A 99 -34.30 25.75 2.86
C VAL A 99 -35.33 26.71 3.47
N HIS A 100 -36.10 27.42 2.64
CA HIS A 100 -37.12 28.35 3.13
C HIS A 100 -38.30 27.66 3.82
N THR A 101 -38.47 26.35 3.62
CA THR A 101 -39.48 25.57 4.34
C THR A 101 -39.08 25.32 5.79
N VAL A 102 -37.79 25.14 6.06
CA VAL A 102 -37.28 24.66 7.35
C VAL A 102 -36.48 25.72 8.13
N ALA A 103 -36.04 26.77 7.46
CA ALA A 103 -35.35 27.93 8.01
C ALA A 103 -36.02 29.23 7.55
N ASP A 104 -35.56 30.37 8.07
CA ASP A 104 -36.10 31.68 7.66
C ASP A 104 -36.03 31.91 6.14
N GLU A 105 -37.06 32.54 5.56
CA GLU A 105 -37.15 32.79 4.11
C GLU A 105 -36.02 33.67 3.54
N THR A 106 -35.32 34.43 4.39
CA THR A 106 -34.17 35.23 3.98
C THR A 106 -32.84 34.50 4.11
N PHE A 107 -32.84 33.27 4.61
CA PHE A 107 -31.62 32.50 4.82
C PHE A 107 -31.10 31.92 3.50
N SER A 108 -29.87 32.29 3.14
CA SER A 108 -29.16 31.70 2.01
C SER A 108 -28.23 30.59 2.50
N ILE A 109 -28.20 29.47 1.79
CA ILE A 109 -27.36 28.31 2.11
C ILE A 109 -26.13 28.25 1.21
N ASP A 110 -24.99 27.90 1.78
CA ASP A 110 -23.83 27.45 1.00
C ASP A 110 -24.03 25.97 0.63
N THR A 111 -24.53 25.72 -0.58
CA THR A 111 -24.80 24.36 -1.09
C THR A 111 -23.57 23.44 -1.04
N PRO A 112 -22.39 23.83 -1.57
CA PRO A 112 -21.17 23.04 -1.40
C PRO A 112 -20.88 22.69 0.07
N LYS A 113 -21.01 23.66 0.98
CA LYS A 113 -20.79 23.39 2.41
C LYS A 113 -21.82 22.43 2.99
N GLN A 114 -23.07 22.53 2.55
CA GLN A 114 -24.13 21.64 2.99
C GLN A 114 -23.88 20.18 2.57
N ILE A 115 -23.33 19.97 1.37
CA ILE A 115 -22.90 18.63 0.92
C ILE A 115 -21.76 18.11 1.79
N GLU A 116 -20.76 18.93 2.11
CA GLU A 116 -19.68 18.53 3.01
C GLU A 116 -20.19 18.09 4.39
N LEU A 117 -21.14 18.83 4.96
CA LEU A 117 -21.75 18.49 6.25
C LEU A 117 -22.52 17.17 6.18
N LEU A 118 -23.33 16.97 5.14
CA LEU A 118 -24.04 15.71 4.91
C LEU A 118 -23.06 14.54 4.81
N ILE A 119 -22.01 14.68 4.00
CA ILE A 119 -21.00 13.64 3.82
C ILE A 119 -20.30 13.35 5.16
N ALA A 120 -19.88 14.37 5.90
CA ALA A 120 -19.21 14.19 7.19
C ALA A 120 -20.08 13.43 8.20
N GLU A 121 -21.38 13.72 8.26
CA GLU A 121 -22.32 12.99 9.12
C GLU A 121 -22.47 11.54 8.67
N LEU A 122 -22.70 11.30 7.37
CA LEU A 122 -22.79 9.95 6.82
C LEU A 122 -21.53 9.13 7.09
N LEU A 123 -20.34 9.71 6.89
CA LEU A 123 -19.06 9.07 7.20
C LEU A 123 -18.95 8.72 8.69
N THR A 124 -19.46 9.57 9.57
CA THR A 124 -19.51 9.30 11.02
C THR A 124 -20.43 8.10 11.32
N GLN A 125 -21.59 8.02 10.67
CA GLN A 125 -22.54 6.91 10.84
C GLN A 125 -22.08 5.58 10.22
N PHE A 126 -21.24 5.65 9.19
CA PHE A 126 -20.65 4.51 8.49
C PHE A 126 -19.35 4.02 9.12
N LYS A 127 -18.76 4.80 10.02
CA LYS A 127 -17.58 4.41 10.78
C LYS A 127 -17.82 3.05 11.44
N ASP A 128 -16.82 2.18 11.33
CA ASP A 128 -16.80 0.81 11.86
C ASP A 128 -17.81 -0.17 11.20
N LYS A 129 -18.71 0.30 10.31
CA LYS A 129 -19.65 -0.55 9.54
C LYS A 129 -19.18 -0.88 8.14
N TYR A 130 -18.49 0.05 7.50
CA TYR A 130 -17.99 -0.08 6.13
C TYR A 130 -16.52 0.29 6.07
N SER A 131 -15.76 -0.44 5.25
CA SER A 131 -14.41 -0.01 4.88
C SER A 131 -14.45 1.28 4.03
N ALA A 132 -13.30 1.93 3.86
CA ALA A 132 -13.19 3.10 2.98
C ALA A 132 -13.60 2.77 1.54
N SER A 133 -13.22 1.59 1.03
CA SER A 133 -13.60 1.12 -0.31
C SER A 133 -15.11 0.91 -0.44
N GLU A 134 -15.75 0.24 0.53
CA GLU A 134 -17.20 0.06 0.52
C GLU A 134 -17.93 1.38 0.66
N THR A 135 -17.42 2.29 1.49
CA THR A 135 -17.98 3.63 1.63
C THR A 135 -17.90 4.39 0.32
N MET A 136 -16.74 4.38 -0.37
CA MET A 136 -16.63 4.98 -1.71
C MET A 136 -17.64 4.40 -2.69
N GLU A 137 -17.89 3.08 -2.62
CA GLU A 137 -18.89 2.42 -3.44
C GLU A 137 -20.32 2.94 -3.16
N LEU A 138 -20.65 3.30 -1.92
CA LEU A 138 -21.95 3.87 -1.56
C LEU A 138 -22.22 5.23 -2.25
N PHE A 139 -21.17 5.94 -2.66
CA PHE A 139 -21.25 7.22 -3.38
C PHE A 139 -20.97 7.09 -4.88
N SER A 140 -20.89 5.88 -5.44
CA SER A 140 -20.49 5.66 -6.85
C SER A 140 -21.43 6.30 -7.87
N ASN A 141 -22.69 6.55 -7.50
CA ASN A 141 -23.69 7.17 -8.37
C ASN A 141 -23.78 8.70 -8.20
N CYS A 142 -23.01 9.26 -7.27
CA CYS A 142 -22.92 10.71 -7.08
C CYS A 142 -22.06 11.35 -8.18
N ASN A 143 -22.17 12.67 -8.33
CA ASN A 143 -21.41 13.39 -9.34
C ASN A 143 -19.89 13.38 -9.07
N GLY A 144 -19.11 13.80 -10.07
CA GLY A 144 -17.65 13.82 -9.99
C GLY A 144 -17.10 14.75 -8.88
N THR A 145 -17.82 15.79 -8.48
CA THR A 145 -17.38 16.71 -7.41
C THR A 145 -17.46 16.03 -6.04
N THR A 146 -18.59 15.38 -5.75
CA THR A 146 -18.78 14.58 -4.54
C THR A 146 -17.75 13.46 -4.44
N GLN A 147 -17.56 12.71 -5.53
CA GLN A 147 -16.59 11.62 -5.56
C GLN A 147 -15.16 12.11 -5.34
N LYS A 148 -14.77 13.25 -5.93
CA LYS A 148 -13.45 13.88 -5.70
C LYS A 148 -13.27 14.31 -4.25
N TYR A 149 -14.30 14.91 -3.63
CA TYR A 149 -14.25 15.31 -2.23
C TYR A 149 -14.03 14.11 -1.30
N LEU A 150 -14.80 13.04 -1.46
CA LEU A 150 -14.67 11.79 -0.70
C LEU A 150 -13.31 11.13 -0.90
N SER A 151 -12.88 11.02 -2.17
CA SER A 151 -11.56 10.49 -2.50
C SER A 151 -10.45 11.27 -1.80
N LYS A 152 -10.50 12.61 -1.81
CA LYS A 152 -9.55 13.45 -1.06
C LYS A 152 -9.60 13.15 0.44
N LYS A 153 -10.79 13.06 1.05
CA LYS A 153 -10.94 12.78 2.49
C LYS A 153 -10.35 11.43 2.91
N PHE A 154 -10.55 10.38 2.12
CA PHE A 154 -10.02 9.06 2.44
C PHE A 154 -8.54 8.89 2.12
N THR A 155 -7.98 9.73 1.25
CA THR A 155 -6.56 9.64 0.86
C THR A 155 -5.65 10.56 1.65
N GLU A 156 -6.16 11.63 2.27
CA GLU A 156 -5.38 12.63 3.00
C GLU A 156 -4.49 12.02 4.09
N GLU A 157 -5.05 11.18 4.98
CA GLU A 157 -4.28 10.53 6.05
C GLU A 157 -3.27 9.48 5.54
N PRO A 158 -3.63 8.53 4.65
CA PRO A 158 -2.67 7.59 4.07
C PRO A 158 -1.51 8.28 3.35
N VAL A 159 -1.79 9.34 2.58
CA VAL A 159 -0.78 10.13 1.87
C VAL A 159 0.18 10.76 2.88
N HIS A 160 -0.35 11.45 3.89
CA HIS A 160 0.47 12.11 4.90
C HIS A 160 1.36 11.12 5.68
N LYS A 161 0.81 9.95 6.05
CA LYS A 161 1.58 8.90 6.72
C LYS A 161 2.72 8.37 5.84
N ILE A 162 2.47 8.11 4.56
CA ILE A 162 3.50 7.64 3.62
C ILE A 162 4.61 8.68 3.47
N GLU A 163 4.25 9.94 3.23
CA GLU A 163 5.22 11.04 3.08
C GLU A 163 6.09 11.19 4.34
N THR A 164 5.46 11.12 5.52
CA THR A 164 6.16 11.16 6.81
C THR A 164 7.14 9.99 6.97
N GLN A 165 6.74 8.76 6.61
CA GLN A 165 7.63 7.59 6.68
C GLN A 165 8.83 7.72 5.74
N ILE A 166 8.62 8.22 4.51
CA ILE A 166 9.69 8.46 3.55
C ILE A 166 10.68 9.50 4.12
N GLU A 167 10.18 10.62 4.63
CA GLU A 167 11.01 11.68 5.19
C GLU A 167 11.82 11.18 6.41
N GLN A 168 11.18 10.42 7.31
CA GLN A 168 11.86 9.83 8.46
C GLN A 168 12.93 8.81 8.04
N CYS A 169 12.66 7.98 7.04
CA CYS A 169 13.63 7.04 6.49
C CYS A 169 14.84 7.79 5.90
N ASN A 170 14.59 8.81 5.09
CA ASN A 170 15.61 9.63 4.47
C ASN A 170 16.54 10.28 5.52
N LYS A 171 15.97 10.91 6.54
CA LYS A 171 16.72 11.50 7.66
C LYS A 171 17.57 10.46 8.40
N LYS A 172 17.00 9.30 8.71
CA LYS A 172 17.71 8.20 9.41
C LYS A 172 18.86 7.65 8.55
N ARG A 173 18.63 7.43 7.26
CA ARG A 173 19.64 6.94 6.30
C ARG A 173 20.82 7.89 6.18
N ILE A 174 20.57 9.19 5.99
CA ILE A 174 21.63 10.20 5.87
C ILE A 174 22.50 10.25 7.13
N ASN A 175 21.87 10.14 8.31
CA ASN A 175 22.59 10.19 9.59
C ASN A 175 23.33 8.88 9.93
N ASN A 176 22.89 7.74 9.39
CA ASN A 176 23.49 6.44 9.68
C ASN A 176 23.31 5.46 8.51
N ARG A 177 24.18 5.56 7.50
CA ARG A 177 24.17 4.70 6.31
C ARG A 177 24.39 3.23 6.63
N SER A 178 25.15 2.95 7.69
CA SER A 178 25.40 1.58 8.16
C SER A 178 24.12 0.81 8.55
N ASN A 179 23.06 1.52 8.94
CA ASN A 179 21.76 0.96 9.29
C ASN A 179 20.72 1.08 8.16
N ALA A 180 21.12 1.51 6.96
CA ALA A 180 20.20 1.73 5.85
C ALA A 180 19.39 0.48 5.47
N HIS A 181 19.95 -0.73 5.62
CA HIS A 181 19.20 -1.98 5.44
C HIS A 181 17.93 -2.05 6.30
N LYS A 182 18.06 -1.74 7.60
CA LYS A 182 16.95 -1.73 8.55
C LYS A 182 15.94 -0.65 8.19
N PHE A 183 16.41 0.56 7.89
CA PHE A 183 15.53 1.68 7.57
C PHE A 183 14.71 1.44 6.30
N GLY A 184 15.32 0.91 5.24
CA GLY A 184 14.60 0.53 4.01
C GLY A 184 13.55 -0.56 4.24
N THR A 185 13.88 -1.56 5.06
CA THR A 185 12.96 -2.65 5.42
C THR A 185 11.78 -2.13 6.25
N ASP A 186 12.05 -1.26 7.23
CA ASP A 186 11.02 -0.62 8.04
C ASP A 186 10.12 0.29 7.19
N LEU A 187 10.70 1.07 6.26
CA LEU A 187 9.93 1.91 5.33
C LEU A 187 8.94 1.07 4.52
N TYR A 188 9.40 -0.04 3.92
CA TYR A 188 8.52 -0.95 3.16
C TYR A 188 7.39 -1.48 4.04
N ARG A 189 7.72 -2.02 5.22
CA ARG A 189 6.75 -2.61 6.14
C ARG A 189 5.70 -1.59 6.61
N ASN A 190 6.14 -0.39 6.97
CA ASN A 190 5.27 0.64 7.54
C ASN A 190 4.38 1.33 6.49
N THR A 191 4.76 1.31 5.21
CA THR A 191 3.99 1.96 4.12
C THR A 191 3.10 0.98 3.34
N LYS A 192 3.35 -0.33 3.42
CA LYS A 192 2.61 -1.35 2.65
C LYS A 192 1.09 -1.28 2.82
N GLY A 193 0.60 -1.12 4.05
CA GLY A 193 -0.83 -1.07 4.36
C GLY A 193 -1.50 0.18 3.79
N GLU A 194 -0.92 1.34 4.04
CA GLU A 194 -1.43 2.63 3.56
C GLU A 194 -1.39 2.73 2.03
N LEU A 195 -0.33 2.20 1.40
CA LEU A 195 -0.23 2.16 -0.07
C LEU A 195 -1.30 1.24 -0.69
N ALA A 196 -1.59 0.10 -0.05
CA ALA A 196 -2.65 -0.80 -0.49
C ALA A 196 -4.05 -0.17 -0.35
N LEU A 197 -4.30 0.54 0.75
CA LEU A 197 -5.53 1.29 0.96
C LEU A 197 -5.69 2.39 -0.11
N LEU A 198 -4.64 3.19 -0.34
CA LEU A 198 -4.63 4.21 -1.38
C LEU A 198 -4.96 3.61 -2.75
N LYS A 199 -4.32 2.48 -3.11
CA LYS A 199 -4.59 1.74 -4.36
C LYS A 199 -6.05 1.34 -4.49
N SER A 200 -6.71 0.94 -3.41
CA SER A 200 -8.13 0.52 -3.44
C SER A 200 -9.09 1.69 -3.65
N ILE A 201 -8.73 2.89 -3.18
CA ILE A 201 -9.58 4.09 -3.27
C ILE A 201 -9.43 4.77 -4.64
N VAL A 202 -8.19 4.99 -5.08
CA VAL A 202 -7.91 5.78 -6.30
C VAL A 202 -7.47 4.93 -7.49
N GLY A 203 -7.20 3.65 -7.31
CA GLY A 203 -6.66 2.78 -8.35
C GLY A 203 -5.15 3.01 -8.61
N ASN A 204 -4.52 2.04 -9.26
CA ASN A 204 -3.06 2.06 -9.52
C ASN A 204 -2.64 2.97 -10.69
N ALA A 205 -3.58 3.41 -11.52
CA ALA A 205 -3.30 4.22 -12.70
C ALA A 205 -3.15 5.71 -12.37
N THR A 206 -3.62 6.15 -11.20
CA THR A 206 -3.63 7.56 -10.80
C THR A 206 -2.23 8.08 -10.52
N LEU A 207 -2.04 9.36 -10.82
CA LEU A 207 -0.76 10.05 -10.62
C LEU A 207 -0.33 10.03 -9.15
N GLN A 208 -1.27 10.27 -8.22
CA GLN A 208 -1.01 10.28 -6.77
C GLN A 208 -0.46 8.93 -6.29
N TYR A 209 -1.11 7.82 -6.65
CA TYR A 209 -0.64 6.48 -6.29
C TYR A 209 0.74 6.20 -6.89
N LYS A 210 0.92 6.46 -8.19
CA LYS A 210 2.19 6.23 -8.92
C LYS A 210 3.35 7.00 -8.29
N MET A 211 3.13 8.28 -7.95
CA MET A 211 4.15 9.13 -7.35
C MET A 211 4.57 8.61 -5.98
N LEU A 212 3.61 8.27 -5.10
CA LEU A 212 3.92 7.78 -3.76
C LEU A 212 4.61 6.41 -3.79
N ALA A 213 4.11 5.48 -4.60
CA ALA A 213 4.74 4.17 -4.79
C ALA A 213 6.19 4.31 -5.29
N ASP A 214 6.41 5.15 -6.30
CA ASP A 214 7.76 5.39 -6.83
C ASP A 214 8.66 6.11 -5.83
N ASN A 215 8.15 7.03 -5.02
CA ASN A 215 8.94 7.71 -4.00
C ASN A 215 9.38 6.73 -2.90
N ILE A 216 8.50 5.81 -2.48
CA ILE A 216 8.86 4.70 -1.59
C ILE A 216 9.95 3.85 -2.24
N ALA A 217 9.74 3.41 -3.49
CA ALA A 217 10.69 2.56 -4.20
C ALA A 217 12.06 3.22 -4.35
N LYS A 218 12.12 4.52 -4.67
CA LYS A 218 13.36 5.28 -4.80
C LYS A 218 14.12 5.37 -3.47
N GLU A 219 13.42 5.62 -2.36
CA GLU A 219 14.08 5.71 -1.05
C GLU A 219 14.55 4.33 -0.56
N ILE A 220 13.79 3.25 -0.79
CA ILE A 220 14.24 1.87 -0.52
C ILE A 220 15.47 1.53 -1.37
N LEU A 221 15.46 1.86 -2.66
CA LEU A 221 16.60 1.63 -3.54
C LEU A 221 17.83 2.41 -3.06
N GLN A 222 17.66 3.64 -2.62
CA GLN A 222 18.77 4.41 -2.08
C GLN A 222 19.29 3.83 -0.76
N CYS A 223 18.42 3.25 0.08
CA CYS A 223 18.87 2.49 1.25
C CYS A 223 19.73 1.28 0.85
N SER A 224 19.40 0.60 -0.25
CA SER A 224 20.22 -0.50 -0.80
C SER A 224 21.61 -0.02 -1.18
N VAL A 225 21.70 1.07 -1.93
CA VAL A 225 22.97 1.64 -2.40
C VAL A 225 23.84 2.11 -1.24
N ASP A 226 23.26 2.88 -0.31
CA ASP A 226 23.99 3.40 0.84
C ASP A 226 24.48 2.28 1.76
N TYR A 227 23.65 1.26 2.01
CA TYR A 227 24.03 0.12 2.82
C TYR A 227 25.19 -0.66 2.20
N PHE A 228 25.12 -0.90 0.89
CA PHE A 228 26.16 -1.62 0.15
C PHE A 228 27.49 -0.85 0.20
N ASN A 229 27.48 0.42 -0.20
CA ASN A 229 28.68 1.25 -0.26
C ASN A 229 29.34 1.40 1.11
N GLU A 230 28.55 1.71 2.15
CA GLU A 230 29.06 1.85 3.51
C GLU A 230 29.62 0.52 4.05
N SER A 231 29.00 -0.62 3.70
CA SER A 231 29.48 -1.93 4.13
C SER A 231 30.79 -2.31 3.46
N GLN A 232 30.98 -1.93 2.19
CA GLN A 232 32.25 -2.08 1.49
C GLN A 232 33.34 -1.18 2.08
N GLU A 233 33.05 0.10 2.32
CA GLU A 233 34.01 1.06 2.91
C GLU A 233 34.46 0.63 4.32
N GLN A 234 33.57 0.02 5.10
CA GLN A 234 33.86 -0.47 6.44
C GLN A 234 34.43 -1.90 6.47
N GLU A 235 34.70 -2.51 5.31
CA GLU A 235 35.17 -3.90 5.20
C GLU A 235 34.35 -4.88 6.06
N LYS A 236 33.03 -4.68 6.11
CA LYS A 236 32.17 -5.50 6.97
C LYS A 236 32.25 -6.95 6.54
N SER A 237 32.62 -7.82 7.47
CA SER A 237 32.41 -9.25 7.31
C SER A 237 30.90 -9.53 7.34
N GLY A 238 30.37 -10.10 6.26
CA GLY A 238 28.96 -10.47 6.19
C GLY A 238 28.36 -10.37 4.80
N ASN A 239 27.10 -10.77 4.69
CA ASN A 239 26.39 -10.90 3.44
C ASN A 239 25.71 -9.58 3.01
N TYR A 240 26.47 -8.48 3.04
CA TYR A 240 25.92 -7.15 2.75
C TYR A 240 25.40 -7.02 1.32
N LEU A 241 25.99 -7.78 0.37
CA LEU A 241 25.53 -7.86 -1.01
C LEU A 241 24.13 -8.48 -1.10
N GLU A 242 23.85 -9.57 -0.38
CA GLU A 242 22.51 -10.17 -0.36
C GLU A 242 21.48 -9.25 0.31
N GLU A 243 21.86 -8.57 1.39
CA GLU A 243 20.96 -7.65 2.09
C GLU A 243 20.65 -6.38 1.27
N ALA A 244 21.61 -5.87 0.51
CA ALA A 244 21.36 -4.84 -0.49
C ALA A 244 20.45 -5.37 -1.61
N MET A 245 20.73 -6.56 -2.14
CA MET A 245 19.88 -7.21 -3.15
C MET A 245 18.43 -7.37 -2.70
N LYS A 246 18.19 -7.76 -1.44
CA LYS A 246 16.85 -7.85 -0.85
C LYS A 246 16.13 -6.51 -0.89
N LEU A 247 16.79 -5.41 -0.50
CA LEU A 247 16.21 -4.07 -0.60
C LEU A 247 15.92 -3.67 -2.04
N ALA A 248 16.84 -3.92 -2.98
CA ALA A 248 16.62 -3.60 -4.40
C ALA A 248 15.38 -4.34 -4.95
N LYS A 249 15.18 -5.62 -4.58
CA LYS A 249 13.98 -6.39 -4.95
C LYS A 249 12.71 -5.88 -4.28
N LEU A 250 12.78 -5.40 -3.03
CA LEU A 250 11.65 -4.72 -2.40
C LEU A 250 11.28 -3.44 -3.17
N ALA A 251 12.26 -2.63 -3.56
CA ALA A 251 12.03 -1.45 -4.40
C ALA A 251 11.37 -1.83 -5.74
N GLU A 252 11.80 -2.92 -6.37
CA GLU A 252 11.22 -3.41 -7.64
C GLU A 252 9.74 -3.76 -7.48
N SER A 253 9.38 -4.40 -6.36
CA SER A 253 8.00 -4.80 -6.07
C SER A 253 7.04 -3.62 -5.87
N VAL A 254 7.56 -2.44 -5.53
CA VAL A 254 6.78 -1.22 -5.28
C VAL A 254 6.77 -0.29 -6.49
N ALA A 255 7.86 -0.24 -7.26
CA ALA A 255 8.02 0.66 -8.40
C ALA A 255 6.91 0.47 -9.44
N VAL A 256 6.33 1.59 -9.89
CA VAL A 256 5.21 1.58 -10.84
C VAL A 256 5.63 2.12 -12.20
N ASN A 257 6.28 3.30 -12.24
CA ASN A 257 6.66 3.92 -13.51
C ASN A 257 7.93 3.29 -14.08
N ASP A 258 8.03 3.28 -15.41
CA ASP A 258 9.12 2.61 -16.13
C ASP A 258 10.49 3.21 -15.79
N ALA A 259 10.58 4.53 -15.61
CA ALA A 259 11.84 5.16 -15.21
C ALA A 259 12.36 4.63 -13.86
N THR A 260 11.48 4.50 -12.87
CA THR A 260 11.84 3.96 -11.54
C THR A 260 12.18 2.47 -11.64
N LYS A 261 11.38 1.69 -12.39
CA LYS A 261 11.63 0.27 -12.62
C LYS A 261 12.98 0.02 -13.30
N ASN A 262 13.29 0.78 -14.35
CA ASN A 262 14.54 0.65 -15.08
C ASN A 262 15.74 0.93 -14.17
N LYS A 263 15.68 2.02 -13.38
CA LYS A 263 16.74 2.33 -12.41
C LYS A 263 16.91 1.22 -11.35
N VAL A 264 15.82 0.65 -10.85
CA VAL A 264 15.88 -0.49 -9.92
C VAL A 264 16.52 -1.70 -10.59
N LYS A 265 16.11 -2.05 -11.82
CA LYS A 265 16.67 -3.18 -12.59
C LYS A 265 18.15 -3.02 -12.89
N GLU A 266 18.60 -1.81 -13.23
CA GLU A 266 20.03 -1.51 -13.42
C GLU A 266 20.84 -1.76 -12.15
N ASN A 267 20.30 -1.37 -10.98
CA ASN A 267 20.95 -1.63 -9.70
C ASN A 267 20.96 -3.12 -9.34
N ILE A 268 19.85 -3.84 -9.58
CA ILE A 268 19.79 -5.30 -9.40
C ILE A 268 20.84 -5.99 -10.27
N SER A 269 20.90 -5.65 -11.56
CA SER A 269 21.88 -6.20 -12.50
C SER A 269 23.33 -5.92 -12.06
N THR A 270 23.59 -4.72 -11.54
CA THR A 270 24.90 -4.36 -10.99
C THR A 270 25.27 -5.25 -9.79
N LEU A 271 24.35 -5.44 -8.84
CA LEU A 271 24.56 -6.31 -7.68
C LEU A 271 24.69 -7.80 -8.07
N GLU A 272 23.96 -8.26 -9.10
CA GLU A 272 24.09 -9.61 -9.64
C GLU A 272 25.48 -9.83 -10.27
N GLY A 273 25.95 -8.87 -11.08
CA GLY A 273 27.29 -8.94 -11.67
C GLY A 273 28.41 -8.95 -10.62
N MET A 274 28.24 -8.22 -9.51
CA MET A 274 29.17 -8.27 -8.38
C MET A 274 29.17 -9.65 -7.71
N LYS A 275 27.99 -10.24 -7.51
CA LYS A 275 27.84 -11.59 -6.93
C LYS A 275 28.51 -12.66 -7.79
N ASP A 276 28.29 -12.59 -9.10
CA ASP A 276 28.88 -13.54 -10.05
C ASP A 276 30.40 -13.42 -10.09
N LYS A 277 30.94 -12.20 -9.94
CA LYS A 277 32.38 -11.96 -9.85
C LYS A 277 32.97 -12.56 -8.56
N GLU A 278 32.35 -12.34 -7.40
CA GLU A 278 32.79 -12.94 -6.14
C GLU A 278 32.76 -14.48 -6.23
N LEU A 279 31.70 -15.04 -6.78
CA LEU A 279 31.58 -16.49 -6.98
C LEU A 279 32.67 -17.02 -7.93
N SER A 280 32.95 -16.30 -9.02
CA SER A 280 33.99 -16.68 -9.98
C SER A 280 35.38 -16.70 -9.33
N GLN A 281 35.69 -15.70 -8.50
CA GLN A 281 36.95 -15.63 -7.75
C GLN A 281 37.08 -16.80 -6.76
N ILE A 282 36.01 -17.12 -6.03
CA ILE A 282 35.98 -18.28 -5.13
C ILE A 282 36.24 -19.58 -5.92
N VAL A 283 35.59 -19.75 -7.08
CA VAL A 283 35.79 -20.91 -7.95
C VAL A 283 37.23 -21.00 -8.46
N GLU A 284 37.86 -19.88 -8.82
CA GLU A 284 39.26 -19.84 -9.24
C GLU A 284 40.21 -20.24 -8.11
N VAL A 285 39.99 -19.74 -6.89
CA VAL A 285 40.77 -20.14 -5.71
C VAL A 285 40.61 -21.65 -5.45
N LEU A 286 39.38 -22.17 -5.47
CA LEU A 286 39.12 -23.60 -5.28
C LEU A 286 39.76 -24.47 -6.36
N LYS A 287 39.77 -24.01 -7.62
CA LYS A 287 40.48 -24.69 -8.72
C LYS A 287 41.99 -24.68 -8.49
N SER A 288 42.56 -23.57 -8.04
CA SER A 288 43.99 -23.48 -7.70
C SER A 288 44.37 -24.45 -6.59
N VAL A 289 43.58 -24.48 -5.50
CA VAL A 289 43.75 -25.44 -4.39
C VAL A 289 43.68 -26.87 -4.89
N LYS A 290 42.70 -27.21 -5.74
CA LYS A 290 42.58 -28.54 -6.34
C LYS A 290 43.82 -28.91 -7.16
N LEU A 291 44.29 -28.02 -8.03
CA LEU A 291 45.46 -28.28 -8.87
C LEU A 291 46.74 -28.46 -8.05
N MET A 292 46.94 -27.66 -7.00
CA MET A 292 48.06 -27.84 -6.08
C MET A 292 47.99 -29.20 -5.38
N TYR A 293 46.80 -29.65 -4.97
CA TYR A 293 46.61 -30.93 -4.31
C TYR A 293 46.99 -32.09 -5.25
N GLU A 294 46.46 -32.06 -6.47
CA GLU A 294 46.74 -33.06 -7.51
C GLU A 294 48.23 -33.08 -7.90
N ASP A 295 48.88 -31.92 -7.94
CA ASP A 295 50.32 -31.84 -8.23
C ASP A 295 51.18 -32.43 -7.10
N ASN A 296 50.85 -32.11 -5.84
CA ASN A 296 51.51 -32.68 -4.67
C ASN A 296 51.31 -34.20 -4.61
N GLU A 297 50.09 -34.68 -4.86
CA GLU A 297 49.80 -36.11 -4.95
C GLU A 297 50.66 -36.80 -6.02
N ARG A 298 50.77 -36.20 -7.22
CA ARG A 298 51.63 -36.74 -8.29
C ARG A 298 53.10 -36.78 -7.89
N LYS A 299 53.62 -35.70 -7.29
CA LYS A 299 55.02 -35.62 -6.84
C LYS A 299 55.33 -36.67 -5.77
N ILE A 300 54.51 -36.76 -4.72
CA ILE A 300 54.66 -37.75 -3.65
C ILE A 300 54.61 -39.17 -4.23
N ASN A 301 53.65 -39.47 -5.10
CA ASN A 301 53.58 -40.78 -5.74
C ASN A 301 54.78 -41.07 -6.66
N GLN A 302 55.36 -40.05 -7.30
CA GLN A 302 56.57 -40.21 -8.10
C GLN A 302 57.79 -40.49 -7.23
N GLU A 303 57.95 -39.78 -6.12
CA GLU A 303 59.02 -40.05 -5.13
C GLU A 303 58.92 -41.48 -4.58
N VAL A 304 57.71 -41.96 -4.28
CA VAL A 304 57.49 -43.35 -3.85
C VAL A 304 57.90 -44.34 -4.94
N ARG A 305 57.51 -44.12 -6.20
CA ARG A 305 57.95 -44.97 -7.33
C ARG A 305 59.46 -44.97 -7.52
N ASP A 306 60.10 -43.81 -7.36
CA ASP A 306 61.55 -43.70 -7.47
C ASP A 306 62.27 -44.41 -6.33
N LEU A 307 61.71 -44.40 -5.10
CA LEU A 307 62.20 -45.19 -3.97
C LEU A 307 62.08 -46.69 -4.25
N GLU A 308 60.92 -47.17 -4.72
CA GLU A 308 60.72 -48.57 -5.11
C GLU A 308 61.71 -49.03 -6.19
N LYS A 309 62.03 -48.13 -7.14
CA LYS A 309 62.96 -48.41 -8.24
C LYS A 309 64.43 -48.30 -7.87
N ASN A 310 64.81 -47.57 -6.82
CA ASN A 310 66.22 -47.26 -6.56
C ASN A 310 66.74 -47.72 -5.19
N ASP A 311 65.89 -47.90 -4.19
CA ASP A 311 66.31 -48.38 -2.86
C ASP A 311 66.58 -49.90 -2.87
N VAL A 312 67.84 -50.27 -2.61
CA VAL A 312 68.31 -51.66 -2.64
C VAL A 312 67.62 -52.52 -1.59
N LEU A 313 67.32 -51.98 -0.41
CA LEU A 313 66.67 -52.73 0.67
C LEU A 313 65.19 -52.98 0.37
N ILE A 314 64.51 -52.04 -0.29
CA ILE A 314 63.14 -52.24 -0.78
C ILE A 314 63.12 -53.31 -1.88
N LYS A 315 64.04 -53.26 -2.84
CA LYS A 315 64.14 -54.26 -3.92
C LYS A 315 64.40 -55.68 -3.44
N LEU A 316 65.28 -55.83 -2.44
CA LEU A 316 65.61 -57.12 -1.85
C LEU A 316 64.54 -57.61 -0.85
N GLY A 317 63.46 -56.85 -0.64
CA GLY A 317 62.34 -57.22 0.24
C GLY A 317 62.62 -57.03 1.73
N HIS A 318 63.70 -56.33 2.09
CA HIS A 318 64.08 -56.06 3.49
C HIS A 318 63.39 -54.82 4.08
N LYS A 319 62.76 -53.98 3.25
CA LYS A 319 61.94 -52.82 3.66
C LYS A 319 60.67 -52.73 2.80
N SER A 320 59.60 -52.15 3.34
CA SER A 320 58.33 -51.89 2.64
C SER A 320 57.89 -50.44 2.76
N ILE A 321 57.21 -49.91 1.74
CA ILE A 321 56.60 -48.57 1.78
C ILE A 321 55.44 -48.55 2.78
N ASN A 322 55.40 -47.53 3.66
CA ASN A 322 54.25 -47.27 4.52
C ASN A 322 53.20 -46.43 3.78
N TRP A 323 52.26 -47.10 3.12
CA TRP A 323 51.19 -46.45 2.37
C TRP A 323 50.21 -45.63 3.22
N GLY A 324 50.12 -45.91 4.54
CA GLY A 324 49.36 -45.06 5.46
C GLY A 324 49.98 -43.67 5.58
N ALA A 325 51.30 -43.62 5.82
CA ALA A 325 52.05 -42.38 5.88
C ALA A 325 52.07 -41.62 4.54
N VAL A 326 52.09 -42.33 3.40
CA VAL A 326 51.98 -41.72 2.07
C VAL A 326 50.63 -41.01 1.90
N LYS A 327 49.52 -41.67 2.26
CA LYS A 327 48.18 -41.07 2.19
C LYS A 327 48.05 -39.87 3.13
N ASP A 328 48.61 -39.95 4.32
CA ASP A 328 48.61 -38.84 5.28
C ASP A 328 49.42 -37.65 4.77
N ASN A 329 50.58 -37.90 4.13
CA ASN A 329 51.37 -36.85 3.49
C ASN A 329 50.60 -36.18 2.35
N ILE A 330 49.90 -36.94 1.51
CA ILE A 330 49.07 -36.39 0.43
C ILE A 330 47.94 -35.52 1.02
N ARG A 331 47.21 -36.06 2.01
CA ARG A 331 46.09 -35.35 2.66
C ARG A 331 46.52 -34.02 3.29
N ASN A 332 47.70 -33.99 3.89
CA ASN A 332 48.27 -32.82 4.56
C ASN A 332 49.21 -32.02 3.67
N SER A 333 49.24 -32.29 2.35
CA SER A 333 50.16 -31.64 1.42
C SER A 333 49.80 -30.17 1.13
N ILE A 334 48.58 -29.75 1.49
CA ILE A 334 48.14 -28.36 1.44
C ILE A 334 48.03 -27.83 2.86
N ASN A 335 48.51 -26.59 3.07
CA ASN A 335 48.21 -25.86 4.29
C ASN A 335 46.76 -25.36 4.26
N TRP A 336 45.84 -26.24 4.67
CA TRP A 336 44.40 -25.96 4.72
C TRP A 336 44.05 -24.77 5.63
N GLY A 337 44.92 -24.40 6.58
CA GLY A 337 44.74 -23.23 7.43
C GLY A 337 44.80 -21.89 6.67
N ASN A 338 45.47 -21.86 5.51
CA ASN A 338 45.56 -20.67 4.64
C ASN A 338 44.48 -20.65 3.54
N VAL A 339 43.59 -21.65 3.51
CA VAL A 339 42.50 -21.78 2.53
C VAL A 339 41.15 -21.30 3.11
N ASN A 340 41.12 -20.98 4.41
CA ASN A 340 39.93 -20.55 5.15
C ASN A 340 39.73 -19.04 5.18
#